data_AF-A0A1F6DE70-F1
#
_entry.id   AF-A0A1F6DE70-F1
#
_cell.length_a   1.000
_cell.length_b   1.000
_cell.length_c   1.000
_cell.angle_alpha   90.00
_cell.angle_beta   90.00
_cell.angle_gamma   90.00
#
_symmetry.space_group_name_H-M   'P 1'
#
loop_
_entity.id
_entity.type
_entity.pdbx_description
1 polymer ?
#
loop_
_entity_poly.entity_id
_entity_poly.type
_entity_poly.pdbx_seq_one_letter_code
_entity_poly.pdbx_strand_id
1 'polypeptide(L)'
;MNHGEAQKRLLAAQKLLLEPTTTREKFSSVGILVKGINRNLDDALARCEHALSTIDKVQEGAIIELSAEHLPETTEEEKRRKRLLLLFIRSWKDLKGEVARVQQELQNQGDSQTPTQQASTWGRIFRGAKGPLGLVTVIAIGLAVMQQTSVQLTIQNKGCATMYPSGSIPFSIPGLSLPKDPIKSGGSAIATLPGLPVNVDGTSRGALSMKVLTFSLTFQLPSDITDVTMDGASLLGKKTEIHLSEKDEHTLTLICS
;
A
#
# COMPACT_ATOMS: atom_id res chain seq x y z
N MET A 1 27.14 27.70 33.86
CA MET A 1 26.70 27.36 32.49
C MET A 1 27.77 26.49 31.85
N ASN A 2 27.44 25.30 31.38
CA ASN A 2 28.40 24.36 30.80
C ASN A 2 28.76 24.76 29.34
N HIS A 3 29.98 24.51 28.88
CA HIS A 3 30.45 24.81 27.51
C HIS A 3 29.50 24.25 26.42
N GLY A 4 28.99 23.02 26.59
CA GLY A 4 28.07 22.42 25.62
C GLY A 4 26.69 23.10 25.57
N GLU A 5 26.27 23.76 26.65
CA GLU A 5 25.00 24.48 26.71
C GLU A 5 25.12 25.87 26.10
N ALA A 6 26.27 26.53 26.30
CA ALA A 6 26.63 27.78 25.64
C ALA A 6 26.69 27.60 24.11
N GLN A 7 27.30 26.51 23.63
CA GLN A 7 27.40 26.21 22.20
C GLN A 7 26.02 26.00 21.54
N LYS A 8 25.10 25.29 22.21
CA LYS A 8 23.73 25.09 21.72
C LYS A 8 22.97 26.41 21.61
N ARG A 9 23.11 27.30 22.59
CA ARG A 9 22.50 28.64 22.55
C ARG A 9 23.09 29.51 21.43
N LEU A 10 24.39 29.44 21.20
CA LEU A 10 25.07 30.17 20.11
C LEU A 10 24.56 29.74 18.72
N LEU A 11 24.43 28.44 18.49
CA LEU A 11 23.90 27.90 17.23
C LEU A 11 22.42 28.26 17.03
N ALA A 12 21.62 28.22 18.09
CA ALA A 12 20.22 28.64 18.05
C ALA A 12 20.06 30.13 17.71
N ALA A 13 20.89 31.01 18.29
CA ALA A 13 20.91 32.44 17.99
C ALA A 13 21.33 32.71 16.54
N GLN A 14 22.33 31.99 16.03
CA GLN A 14 22.76 32.09 14.64
C GLN A 14 21.62 31.70 13.67
N LYS A 15 20.90 30.61 13.95
CA LYS A 15 19.76 30.15 13.14
C LYS A 15 18.61 31.18 13.11
N LEU A 16 18.35 31.83 14.24
CA LEU A 16 17.35 32.91 14.36
C LEU A 16 17.69 34.15 13.53
N LEU A 17 18.97 34.49 13.41
CA LEU A 17 19.45 35.66 12.68
C LEU A 17 19.48 35.48 11.16
N LEU A 18 19.64 34.23 10.67
CA LEU A 18 19.86 33.94 9.25
C LEU A 18 18.59 33.58 8.46
N GLU A 19 17.51 33.11 9.11
CA GLU A 19 16.29 32.69 8.40
C GLU A 19 15.27 33.84 8.25
N PRO A 20 14.80 34.16 7.02
CA PRO A 20 13.90 35.29 6.74
C PRO A 20 12.43 35.04 7.14
N THR A 21 12.02 33.81 7.43
CA THR A 21 10.65 33.44 7.83
C THR A 21 10.63 32.65 9.14
N THR A 22 9.47 32.59 9.80
CA THR A 22 9.30 31.90 11.08
C THR A 22 9.00 30.42 10.84
N THR A 23 10.05 29.60 10.72
CA THR A 23 9.95 28.14 10.59
C THR A 23 9.78 27.47 11.96
N ARG A 24 9.32 26.21 12.00
CA ARG A 24 9.23 25.42 13.25
C ARG A 24 10.59 25.28 13.94
N GLU A 25 11.65 25.16 13.16
CA GLU A 25 13.02 25.07 13.68
C GLU A 25 13.48 26.37 14.33
N LYS A 26 13.04 27.52 13.81
CA LYS A 26 13.25 28.84 14.41
C LYS A 26 12.48 28.96 15.73
N PHE A 27 11.25 28.46 15.80
CA PHE A 27 10.46 28.43 17.05
C PHE A 27 11.12 27.55 18.14
N SER A 28 11.59 26.35 17.79
CA SER A 28 12.34 25.48 18.71
C SER A 28 13.65 26.12 19.18
N SER A 29 14.33 26.85 18.30
CA SER A 29 15.55 27.62 18.63
C SER A 29 15.28 28.73 19.64
N VAL A 30 14.13 29.42 19.56
CA VAL A 30 13.68 30.37 20.60
C VAL A 30 13.52 29.66 21.93
N GLY A 31 12.86 28.50 21.94
CA GLY A 31 12.70 27.66 23.13
C GLY A 31 14.02 27.32 23.82
N ILE A 32 15.04 26.92 23.06
CA ILE A 32 16.38 26.59 23.59
C ILE A 32 17.07 27.82 24.22
N LEU A 33 16.89 29.01 23.63
CA LEU A 33 17.51 30.24 24.13
C LEU A 33 16.91 30.70 25.45
N VAL A 34 15.59 30.63 25.56
CA VAL A 34 14.85 31.16 26.71
C VAL A 34 14.60 30.12 27.81
N LYS A 35 14.95 28.86 27.56
CA LYS A 35 14.75 27.75 28.50
C LYS A 35 15.35 28.05 29.88
N GLY A 36 14.51 27.91 30.91
CA GLY A 36 14.91 28.11 32.31
C GLY A 36 15.02 29.57 32.75
N ILE A 37 14.70 30.54 31.88
CA ILE A 37 14.61 31.96 32.26
C ILE A 37 13.31 32.22 33.02
N ASN A 38 12.20 31.64 32.57
CA ASN A 38 10.90 31.78 33.20
C ASN A 38 10.02 30.56 32.97
N ARG A 39 9.50 29.98 34.06
CA ARG A 39 8.70 28.75 34.00
C ARG A 39 7.40 28.91 33.19
N ASN A 40 6.74 30.07 33.27
CA ASN A 40 5.51 30.32 32.51
C ASN A 40 5.78 30.43 31.01
N LEU A 41 6.96 30.94 30.64
CA LEU A 41 7.40 31.05 29.25
C LEU A 41 7.74 29.66 28.69
N ASP A 42 8.43 28.84 29.48
CA ASP A 42 8.72 27.44 29.14
C ASP A 42 7.43 26.63 28.93
N ASP A 43 6.46 26.77 29.83
CA ASP A 43 5.15 26.10 29.73
C ASP A 43 4.36 26.58 28.51
N ALA A 44 4.42 27.88 28.19
CA ALA A 44 3.76 28.43 27.00
C ALA A 44 4.39 27.92 25.70
N LEU A 45 5.73 27.88 25.63
CA LEU A 45 6.46 27.38 24.48
C LEU A 45 6.21 25.89 24.26
N ALA A 46 6.16 25.09 25.34
CA ALA A 46 5.83 23.67 25.26
C ALA A 46 4.40 23.43 24.74
N ARG A 47 3.42 24.24 25.17
CA ARG A 47 2.04 24.16 24.63
C ARG A 47 1.98 24.49 23.15
N CYS A 48 2.68 25.53 22.70
CA CYS A 48 2.74 25.90 21.30
C CYS A 48 3.46 24.85 20.45
N GLU A 49 4.56 24.26 20.96
CA GLU A 49 5.29 23.20 20.28
C GLU A 49 4.45 21.92 20.14
N HIS A 50 3.66 21.59 21.17
CA HIS A 50 2.69 20.51 21.12
C HIS A 50 1.60 20.78 20.06
N ALA A 51 1.00 21.98 20.05
CA ALA A 51 -0.01 22.35 19.06
C ALA A 51 0.54 22.33 17.63
N LEU A 52 1.77 22.82 17.41
CA LEU A 52 2.46 22.73 16.12
C LEU A 52 2.66 21.28 15.68
N SER A 53 3.06 20.39 16.60
CA SER A 53 3.19 18.95 16.29
C SER A 53 1.86 18.30 15.90
N THR A 54 0.75 18.74 16.50
CA THR A 54 -0.61 18.30 16.13
C THR A 54 -0.94 18.76 14.72
N ILE A 55 -0.62 20.00 14.36
CA ILE A 55 -0.83 20.54 13.01
C ILE A 55 0.00 19.77 11.97
N ASP A 56 1.25 19.42 12.29
CA ASP A 56 2.10 18.64 11.38
C ASP A 56 1.55 17.23 11.17
N LYS A 57 1.09 16.55 12.23
CA LYS A 57 0.37 15.26 12.10
C LYS A 57 -0.88 15.38 11.22
N VAL A 58 -1.60 16.51 11.25
CA VAL A 58 -2.75 16.76 10.36
C VAL A 58 -2.29 16.97 8.91
N GLN A 59 -1.22 17.73 8.68
CA GLN A 59 -0.65 17.96 7.34
C GLN A 59 -0.07 16.68 6.71
N GLU A 60 0.50 15.79 7.51
CA GLU A 60 1.01 14.47 7.08
C GLU A 60 -0.12 13.44 6.85
N GLY A 61 -1.40 13.82 7.02
CA GLY A 61 -2.54 12.93 6.82
C GLY A 61 -2.73 11.89 7.92
N ALA A 62 -2.04 12.03 9.08
CA ALA A 62 -2.18 11.15 10.24
C ALA A 62 -3.46 11.44 11.07
N ILE A 63 -4.52 11.93 10.41
CA ILE A 63 -5.80 12.28 11.04
C ILE A 63 -6.41 11.07 11.74
N ILE A 64 -6.26 9.86 11.18
CA ILE A 64 -6.77 8.62 11.78
C ILE A 64 -6.04 8.30 13.09
N GLU A 65 -4.72 8.53 13.19
CA GLU A 65 -3.97 8.34 14.43
C GLU A 65 -4.34 9.39 15.49
N LEU A 66 -4.49 10.65 15.07
CA LEU A 66 -4.95 11.74 15.94
C LEU A 66 -6.37 11.51 16.47
N SER A 67 -7.30 11.10 15.62
CA SER A 67 -8.67 10.76 16.02
C SER A 67 -8.70 9.53 16.92
N ALA A 68 -7.87 8.53 16.63
CA ALA A 68 -7.75 7.33 17.46
C ALA A 68 -7.14 7.64 18.85
N GLU A 69 -6.16 8.54 18.94
CA GLU A 69 -5.54 9.00 20.19
C GLU A 69 -6.55 9.71 21.10
N HIS A 70 -7.56 10.38 20.53
CA HIS A 70 -8.58 11.15 21.27
C HIS A 70 -9.91 10.42 21.46
N LEU A 71 -10.02 9.14 21.08
CA LEU A 71 -11.20 8.33 21.37
C LEU A 71 -11.44 8.26 22.89
N PRO A 72 -12.68 8.50 23.36
CA PRO A 72 -13.01 8.45 24.78
C PRO A 72 -12.84 7.02 25.31
N GLU A 73 -12.24 6.90 26.50
CA GLU A 73 -11.95 5.64 27.17
C GLU A 73 -12.65 5.61 28.54
N THR A 74 -13.90 5.18 28.57
CA THR A 74 -14.69 5.13 29.81
C THR A 74 -14.62 3.76 30.48
N THR A 75 -14.33 2.70 29.73
CA THR A 75 -14.25 1.31 30.23
C THR A 75 -12.90 0.63 29.90
N GLU A 76 -12.50 -0.38 30.68
CA GLU A 76 -11.27 -1.15 30.42
C GLU A 76 -11.29 -1.89 29.07
N GLU A 77 -12.46 -2.31 28.59
CA GLU A 77 -12.60 -2.86 27.24
C GLU A 77 -12.31 -1.82 26.16
N GLU A 78 -12.80 -0.59 26.32
CA GLU A 78 -12.52 0.51 25.40
C GLU A 78 -11.03 0.86 25.37
N LYS A 79 -10.34 0.83 26.52
CA LYS A 79 -8.88 1.01 26.59
C LYS A 79 -8.15 -0.07 25.80
N ARG A 80 -8.54 -1.34 25.95
CA ARG A 80 -7.95 -2.45 25.20
C ARG A 80 -8.20 -2.29 23.70
N ARG A 81 -9.42 -1.95 23.29
CA ARG A 81 -9.78 -1.73 21.87
C ARG A 81 -8.99 -0.57 21.26
N LYS A 82 -8.86 0.55 21.97
CA LYS A 82 -8.06 1.70 21.53
C LYS A 82 -6.57 1.36 21.41
N ARG A 83 -6.00 0.65 22.38
CA ARG A 83 -4.61 0.18 22.29
C ARG A 83 -4.39 -0.72 21.08
N LEU A 84 -5.30 -1.65 20.81
CA LEU A 84 -5.24 -2.51 19.62
C LEU A 84 -5.36 -1.72 18.32
N LEU A 85 -6.27 -0.74 18.28
CA LEU A 85 -6.48 0.11 17.11
C LEU A 85 -5.27 1.00 16.82
N LEU A 86 -4.66 1.58 17.86
CA LEU A 86 -3.41 2.34 17.73
C LEU A 86 -2.24 1.44 17.31
N LEU A 87 -2.15 0.23 17.86
CA LEU A 87 -1.15 -0.77 17.44
C LEU A 87 -1.35 -1.16 15.96
N PHE A 88 -2.59 -1.35 15.52
CA PHE A 88 -2.92 -1.65 14.13
C PHE A 88 -2.56 -0.49 13.19
N ILE A 89 -2.89 0.75 13.56
CA ILE A 89 -2.54 1.93 12.75
C ILE A 89 -1.02 2.06 12.61
N ARG A 90 -0.29 1.87 13.72
CA ARG A 90 1.18 1.91 13.72
C ARG A 90 1.78 0.79 12.89
N SER A 91 1.32 -0.45 13.08
CA SER A 91 1.80 -1.59 12.30
C SER A 91 1.46 -1.47 10.81
N TRP A 92 0.34 -0.83 10.46
CA TRP A 92 -0.02 -0.52 9.08
C TRP A 92 0.91 0.51 8.44
N LYS A 93 1.29 1.55 9.19
CA LYS A 93 2.27 2.56 8.73
C LYS A 93 3.64 1.93 8.54
N ASP A 94 4.08 1.12 9.50
CA ASP A 94 5.33 0.36 9.43
C ASP A 94 5.32 -0.58 8.21
N LEU A 95 4.22 -1.29 7.98
CA LEU A 95 4.05 -2.17 6.82
C LEU A 95 4.16 -1.40 5.51
N LYS A 96 3.48 -0.26 5.38
CA LYS A 96 3.55 0.56 4.17
C LYS A 96 4.97 1.06 3.89
N GLY A 97 5.68 1.52 4.94
CA GLY A 97 7.07 1.94 4.83
C GLY A 97 7.99 0.78 4.41
N GLU A 98 7.77 -0.39 4.99
CA GLU A 98 8.57 -1.58 4.70
C GLU A 98 8.31 -2.13 3.29
N VAL A 99 7.05 -2.10 2.82
CA VAL A 99 6.71 -2.41 1.42
C VAL A 99 7.44 -1.47 0.48
N ALA A 100 7.43 -0.16 0.73
CA ALA A 100 8.12 0.81 -0.11
C ALA A 100 9.65 0.59 -0.11
N ARG A 101 10.24 0.30 1.05
CA ARG A 101 11.67 -0.04 1.19
C ARG A 101 12.03 -1.28 0.37
N VAL A 102 11.27 -2.36 0.53
CA VAL A 102 11.50 -3.62 -0.19
C VAL A 102 11.31 -3.42 -1.69
N GLN A 103 10.28 -2.69 -2.11
CA GLN A 103 10.07 -2.35 -3.53
C GLN A 103 11.25 -1.57 -4.11
N GLN A 104 11.78 -0.59 -3.39
CA GLN A 104 12.95 0.17 -3.83
C GLN A 104 14.19 -0.73 -3.93
N GLU A 105 14.41 -1.62 -2.96
CA GLU A 105 15.51 -2.59 -2.99
C GLU A 105 15.39 -3.58 -4.16
N LEU A 106 14.17 -3.94 -4.55
CA LEU A 106 13.90 -4.82 -5.69
C LEU A 106 13.91 -4.08 -7.04
N GLN A 107 13.49 -2.82 -7.12
CA GLN A 107 13.56 -2.01 -8.36
C GLN A 107 15.01 -1.63 -8.71
N ASN A 108 15.86 -1.43 -7.71
CA ASN A 108 17.30 -1.27 -7.91
C ASN A 108 18.00 -2.53 -8.47
N GLN A 109 17.27 -3.63 -8.72
CA GLN A 109 17.76 -4.84 -9.39
C GLN A 109 17.59 -4.83 -10.92
N GLY A 110 17.09 -3.75 -11.53
CA GLY A 110 16.87 -3.64 -12.99
C GLY A 110 18.09 -4.05 -13.84
N ASP A 111 17.87 -5.10 -14.64
CA ASP A 111 18.55 -5.59 -15.85
C ASP A 111 19.98 -6.15 -15.83
N SER A 112 20.76 -6.15 -14.74
CA SER A 112 22.12 -6.74 -14.79
C SER A 112 22.67 -7.16 -13.44
N GLN A 113 22.32 -8.34 -12.93
CA GLN A 113 22.98 -8.88 -11.72
C GLN A 113 23.25 -10.39 -11.78
N THR A 114 24.50 -10.73 -11.50
CA THR A 114 25.00 -12.10 -11.28
C THR A 114 24.40 -12.75 -10.01
N PRO A 115 24.36 -14.10 -9.90
CA PRO A 115 23.73 -14.81 -8.77
C PRO A 115 24.21 -14.37 -7.37
N THR A 116 25.45 -13.87 -7.27
CA THR A 116 26.07 -13.38 -6.03
C THR A 116 25.47 -12.06 -5.54
N GLN A 117 25.06 -11.16 -6.43
CA GLN A 117 24.41 -9.89 -6.07
C GLN A 117 22.97 -10.12 -5.60
N GLN A 118 22.26 -11.07 -6.21
CA GLN A 118 20.90 -11.46 -5.82
C GLN A 118 20.88 -12.00 -4.38
N ALA A 119 21.84 -12.86 -4.00
CA ALA A 119 21.99 -13.36 -2.63
C ALA A 119 22.27 -12.25 -1.59
N SER A 120 23.02 -11.21 -1.97
CA SER A 120 23.35 -10.07 -1.09
C SER A 120 22.16 -9.16 -0.78
N THR A 121 21.20 -9.08 -1.70
CA THR A 121 19.98 -8.26 -1.55
C THR A 121 18.96 -8.97 -0.68
N TRP A 122 18.71 -10.26 -0.94
CA TRP A 122 17.91 -11.09 -0.03
C TRP A 122 18.50 -11.13 1.38
N GLY A 123 19.83 -11.22 1.50
CA GLY A 123 20.51 -11.13 2.78
C GLY A 123 20.27 -9.81 3.54
N ARG A 124 20.08 -8.68 2.85
CA ARG A 124 19.74 -7.39 3.47
C ARG A 124 18.28 -7.32 3.89
N ILE A 125 17.37 -7.75 3.03
CA ILE A 125 15.93 -7.83 3.32
C ILE A 125 15.67 -8.73 4.53
N PHE A 126 16.24 -9.94 4.56
CA PHE A 126 16.07 -10.88 5.67
C PHE A 126 16.78 -10.47 6.96
N ARG A 127 17.82 -9.62 6.89
CA ARG A 127 18.50 -9.10 8.08
C ARG A 127 17.65 -8.06 8.82
N GLY A 128 16.82 -7.30 8.10
CA GLY A 128 15.79 -6.41 8.68
C GLY A 128 14.64 -7.15 9.35
N ALA A 129 14.40 -8.41 8.95
CA ALA A 129 13.27 -9.21 9.40
C ALA A 129 13.41 -9.85 10.81
N LYS A 130 14.30 -9.36 11.69
CA LYS A 130 14.47 -9.92 13.04
C LYS A 130 13.57 -9.20 14.07
N GLY A 131 12.71 -9.95 14.76
CA GLY A 131 11.83 -9.44 15.83
C GLY A 131 10.37 -9.22 15.37
N PRO A 132 9.55 -8.44 16.10
CA PRO A 132 8.15 -8.17 15.72
C PRO A 132 8.00 -7.48 14.35
N LEU A 133 9.05 -6.76 13.90
CA LEU A 133 9.16 -6.20 12.56
C LEU A 133 9.39 -7.26 11.47
N GLY A 134 9.77 -8.48 11.85
CA GLY A 134 9.97 -9.60 10.92
C GLY A 134 8.70 -10.04 10.22
N LEU A 135 7.59 -10.11 10.94
CA LEU A 135 6.29 -10.44 10.33
C LEU A 135 5.88 -9.36 9.31
N VAL A 136 6.08 -8.09 9.67
CA VAL A 136 5.84 -6.95 8.79
C VAL A 136 6.70 -7.03 7.53
N THR A 137 7.98 -7.38 7.69
CA THR A 137 8.92 -7.55 6.57
C THR A 137 8.51 -8.69 5.64
N VAL A 138 8.08 -9.84 6.18
CA VAL A 138 7.60 -10.98 5.37
C VAL A 138 6.36 -10.61 4.57
N ILE A 139 5.39 -9.94 5.19
CA ILE A 139 4.19 -9.45 4.49
C ILE A 139 4.60 -8.42 3.43
N ALA A 140 5.53 -7.52 3.75
CA ALA A 140 6.02 -6.52 2.81
C ALA A 140 6.70 -7.13 1.58
N ILE A 141 7.50 -8.17 1.76
CA ILE A 141 8.08 -8.97 0.67
C ILE A 141 6.98 -9.57 -0.19
N GLY A 142 5.98 -10.22 0.41
CA GLY A 142 4.87 -10.81 -0.32
C GLY A 142 4.13 -9.79 -1.19
N LEU A 143 3.82 -8.61 -0.64
CA LEU A 143 3.17 -7.52 -1.36
C LEU A 143 4.05 -6.92 -2.46
N ALA A 144 5.35 -6.78 -2.21
CA ALA A 144 6.30 -6.25 -3.20
C ALA A 144 6.51 -7.23 -4.37
N VAL A 145 6.62 -8.53 -4.07
CA VAL A 145 6.69 -9.60 -5.09
C VAL A 145 5.41 -9.62 -5.91
N MET A 146 4.22 -9.56 -5.29
CA MET A 146 2.95 -9.50 -6.03
C MET A 146 2.87 -8.31 -7.01
N GLN A 147 3.47 -7.18 -6.66
CA GLN A 147 3.53 -6.02 -7.55
C GLN A 147 4.56 -6.20 -8.67
N GLN A 148 5.71 -6.83 -8.40
CA GLN A 148 6.73 -7.11 -9.41
C GLN A 148 6.34 -8.22 -10.38
N THR A 149 5.64 -9.25 -9.91
CA THR A 149 5.15 -10.36 -10.73
C THR A 149 3.76 -10.06 -11.30
N SER A 150 3.42 -8.79 -11.46
CA SER A 150 2.14 -8.41 -12.04
C SER A 150 2.19 -8.57 -13.56
N VAL A 151 1.10 -9.09 -14.12
CA VAL A 151 0.97 -9.45 -15.53
C VAL A 151 -0.17 -8.68 -16.17
N GLN A 152 -0.07 -8.41 -17.46
CA GLN A 152 -1.11 -7.73 -18.20
C GLN A 152 -2.13 -8.72 -18.73
N LEU A 153 -3.40 -8.47 -18.47
CA LEU A 153 -4.52 -9.22 -19.03
C LEU A 153 -5.29 -8.31 -19.99
N THR A 154 -5.24 -8.63 -21.29
CA THR A 154 -6.07 -7.97 -22.30
C THR A 154 -7.43 -8.64 -22.32
N ILE A 155 -8.49 -7.89 -22.00
CA ILE A 155 -9.87 -8.33 -22.04
C ILE A 155 -10.49 -7.88 -23.36
N GLN A 156 -10.86 -8.82 -24.23
CA GLN A 156 -11.46 -8.58 -25.53
C GLN A 156 -12.94 -8.93 -25.53
N ASN A 157 -13.76 -8.00 -26.02
CA ASN A 157 -15.19 -8.22 -26.25
C ASN A 157 -15.43 -8.50 -27.74
N LYS A 158 -15.73 -9.74 -28.12
CA LYS A 158 -16.05 -10.14 -29.49
C LYS A 158 -17.55 -10.41 -29.65
N GLY A 159 -18.33 -9.35 -29.80
CA GLY A 159 -19.74 -9.44 -30.15
C GLY A 159 -20.71 -9.30 -28.98
N CYS A 160 -20.25 -9.32 -27.73
CA CYS A 160 -21.13 -9.19 -26.57
C CYS A 160 -21.63 -7.76 -26.37
N ALA A 161 -22.71 -7.59 -25.62
CA ALA A 161 -23.15 -6.29 -25.12
C ALA A 161 -22.00 -5.56 -24.39
N THR A 162 -22.06 -4.22 -24.35
CA THR A 162 -21.06 -3.40 -23.66
C THR A 162 -20.89 -3.86 -22.21
N MET A 163 -19.67 -4.25 -21.85
CA MET A 163 -19.35 -4.72 -20.50
C MET A 163 -19.00 -3.54 -19.61
N TYR A 164 -19.63 -3.46 -18.45
CA TYR A 164 -19.30 -2.48 -17.43
C TYR A 164 -18.51 -3.20 -16.33
N PRO A 165 -17.21 -2.92 -16.17
CA PRO A 165 -16.42 -3.56 -15.13
C PRO A 165 -16.93 -3.15 -13.75
N SER A 166 -17.76 -3.99 -13.14
CA SER A 166 -18.37 -3.77 -11.82
C SER A 166 -17.64 -4.59 -10.75
N GLY A 167 -16.43 -4.16 -10.40
CA GLY A 167 -15.65 -4.76 -9.32
C GLY A 167 -15.02 -3.66 -8.46
N SER A 168 -15.75 -3.16 -7.46
CA SER A 168 -15.14 -2.32 -6.44
C SER A 168 -14.59 -3.24 -5.35
N ILE A 169 -13.29 -3.48 -5.36
CA ILE A 169 -12.63 -4.11 -4.21
C ILE A 169 -12.50 -3.02 -3.14
N PRO A 170 -13.01 -3.23 -1.91
CA PRO A 170 -13.03 -2.18 -0.88
C PRO A 170 -11.64 -1.83 -0.33
N PHE A 171 -10.58 -2.48 -0.84
CA PHE A 171 -9.19 -2.25 -0.50
C PHE A 171 -8.32 -2.33 -1.77
N SER A 172 -7.26 -1.53 -1.83
CA SER A 172 -6.29 -1.57 -2.94
C SER A 172 -5.35 -2.77 -2.79
N ILE A 173 -5.32 -3.65 -3.78
CA ILE A 173 -4.40 -4.79 -3.83
C ILE A 173 -3.18 -4.38 -4.68
N PRO A 174 -1.95 -4.44 -4.15
CA PRO A 174 -0.74 -4.18 -4.93
C PRO A 174 -0.64 -5.10 -6.16
N GLY A 175 -0.27 -4.53 -7.31
CA GLY A 175 -0.20 -5.28 -8.57
C GLY A 175 -1.57 -5.58 -9.21
N LEU A 176 -2.66 -5.01 -8.69
CA LEU A 176 -4.01 -5.14 -9.26
C LEU A 176 -4.54 -3.80 -9.78
N SER A 177 -4.87 -3.76 -11.06
CA SER A 177 -5.56 -2.66 -11.71
C SER A 177 -6.64 -3.21 -12.63
N LEU A 178 -7.90 -2.90 -12.36
CA LEU A 178 -9.02 -3.30 -13.21
C LEU A 178 -9.41 -2.14 -14.14
N PRO A 179 -9.85 -2.44 -15.38
CA PRO A 179 -10.34 -1.41 -16.28
C PRO A 179 -11.55 -0.71 -15.66
N LYS A 180 -11.61 0.61 -15.85
CA LYS A 180 -12.71 1.46 -15.32
C LYS A 180 -13.71 1.85 -16.40
N ASP A 181 -13.24 1.88 -17.65
CA ASP A 181 -14.05 2.27 -18.79
C ASP A 181 -14.88 1.08 -19.31
N PRO A 182 -16.09 1.32 -19.82
CA PRO A 182 -16.90 0.27 -20.44
C PRO A 182 -16.23 -0.32 -21.67
N ILE A 183 -16.26 -1.65 -21.79
CA ILE A 183 -15.70 -2.37 -22.93
C ILE A 183 -16.81 -2.64 -23.95
N LYS A 184 -16.90 -1.78 -24.96
CA LYS A 184 -17.88 -1.90 -26.07
C LYS A 184 -17.68 -3.20 -26.85
N SER A 185 -18.71 -3.63 -27.56
CA SER A 185 -18.60 -4.74 -28.53
C SER A 185 -17.49 -4.44 -29.56
N GLY A 186 -16.62 -5.41 -29.80
CA GLY A 186 -15.41 -5.27 -30.63
C GLY A 186 -14.24 -4.55 -29.94
N GLY A 187 -14.44 -4.02 -28.74
CA GLY A 187 -13.44 -3.29 -27.97
C GLY A 187 -12.55 -4.19 -27.11
N SER A 188 -11.51 -3.59 -26.54
CA SER A 188 -10.65 -4.23 -25.55
C SER A 188 -10.29 -3.27 -24.43
N ALA A 189 -9.94 -3.83 -23.27
CA ALA A 189 -9.34 -3.08 -22.17
C ALA A 189 -8.26 -3.91 -21.49
N ILE A 190 -7.33 -3.22 -20.83
CA ILE A 190 -6.19 -3.85 -20.16
C ILE A 190 -6.45 -3.85 -18.65
N ALA A 191 -6.27 -5.02 -18.04
CA ALA A 191 -6.19 -5.19 -16.60
C ALA A 191 -4.74 -5.57 -16.22
N THR A 192 -4.34 -5.25 -15.01
CA THR A 192 -3.10 -5.72 -14.40
C THR A 192 -3.47 -6.62 -13.24
N LEU A 193 -2.96 -7.85 -13.22
CA LEU A 193 -3.25 -8.84 -12.19
C LEU A 193 -1.94 -9.28 -11.53
N PRO A 194 -1.92 -9.56 -10.22
CA PRO A 194 -0.79 -10.26 -9.61
C PRO A 194 -0.65 -11.66 -10.23
N GLY A 195 0.58 -12.10 -10.51
CA GLY A 195 0.92 -13.42 -11.07
C GLY A 195 0.67 -14.58 -10.10
N LEU A 196 -0.56 -14.73 -9.63
CA LEU A 196 -1.01 -15.80 -8.74
C LEU A 196 -1.74 -16.90 -9.52
N PRO A 197 -1.76 -18.14 -9.01
CA PRO A 197 -2.62 -19.18 -9.56
C PRO A 197 -4.09 -18.84 -9.35
N VAL A 198 -4.87 -18.96 -10.42
CA VAL A 198 -6.29 -18.67 -10.48
C VAL A 198 -7.05 -19.93 -10.88
N ASN A 199 -7.99 -20.35 -10.05
CA ASN A 199 -8.86 -21.47 -10.34
C ASN A 199 -10.17 -20.95 -10.95
N VAL A 200 -10.44 -21.29 -12.20
CA VAL A 200 -11.65 -20.92 -12.92
C VAL A 200 -12.57 -22.13 -13.04
N ASP A 201 -13.83 -21.95 -12.64
CA ASP A 201 -14.91 -22.91 -12.79
C ASP A 201 -15.95 -22.35 -13.76
N GLY A 202 -15.94 -22.87 -14.99
CA GLY A 202 -16.92 -22.57 -16.04
C GLY A 202 -17.97 -23.67 -16.23
N THR A 203 -18.13 -24.58 -15.26
CA THR A 203 -19.11 -25.69 -15.37
C THR A 203 -20.56 -25.25 -15.15
N SER A 204 -20.76 -24.09 -14.51
CA SER A 204 -22.07 -23.52 -14.25
C SER A 204 -22.59 -22.75 -15.47
N ARG A 205 -23.82 -23.05 -15.93
CA ARG A 205 -24.43 -22.31 -17.04
C ARG A 205 -24.64 -20.84 -16.64
N GLY A 206 -24.18 -19.93 -17.50
CA GLY A 206 -24.39 -18.47 -17.34
C GLY A 206 -23.57 -17.83 -16.22
N ALA A 207 -22.59 -18.53 -15.63
CA ALA A 207 -21.72 -17.95 -14.62
C ALA A 207 -20.31 -18.54 -14.71
N LEU A 208 -19.31 -17.69 -14.46
CA LEU A 208 -17.91 -18.09 -14.33
C LEU A 208 -17.46 -17.77 -12.91
N SER A 209 -17.07 -18.80 -12.16
CA SER A 209 -16.54 -18.60 -10.81
C SER A 209 -15.03 -18.65 -10.84
N MET A 210 -14.39 -17.69 -10.20
CA MET A 210 -12.95 -17.52 -10.13
C MET A 210 -12.53 -17.54 -8.67
N LYS A 211 -11.56 -18.38 -8.32
CA LYS A 211 -11.00 -18.50 -6.98
C LYS A 211 -9.50 -18.20 -7.01
N VAL A 212 -9.08 -17.25 -6.18
CA VAL A 212 -7.69 -16.83 -6.00
C VAL A 212 -7.41 -16.75 -4.52
N LEU A 213 -6.45 -17.55 -4.02
CA LEU A 213 -6.17 -17.67 -2.58
C LEU A 213 -7.47 -18.00 -1.79
N THR A 214 -7.86 -17.12 -0.86
CA THR A 214 -9.09 -17.22 -0.07
C THR A 214 -10.29 -16.49 -0.69
N PHE A 215 -10.10 -15.76 -1.79
CA PHE A 215 -11.15 -14.99 -2.44
C PHE A 215 -11.83 -15.82 -3.51
N SER A 216 -13.16 -15.70 -3.59
CA SER A 216 -13.99 -16.26 -4.66
C SER A 216 -14.84 -15.16 -5.26
N LEU A 217 -14.77 -15.01 -6.58
CA LEU A 217 -15.51 -14.03 -7.38
C LEU A 217 -16.37 -14.79 -8.37
N THR A 218 -17.65 -14.43 -8.50
CA THR A 218 -18.55 -15.02 -9.49
C THR A 218 -18.98 -13.94 -10.46
N PHE A 219 -18.73 -14.19 -11.75
CA PHE A 219 -19.11 -13.31 -12.84
C PHE A 219 -20.34 -13.90 -13.53
N GLN A 220 -21.39 -13.10 -13.66
CA GLN A 220 -22.54 -13.48 -14.49
C GLN A 220 -22.17 -13.29 -15.95
N LEU A 221 -22.39 -14.32 -16.76
CA LEU A 221 -22.13 -14.26 -18.19
C LEU A 221 -23.39 -13.82 -18.94
N PRO A 222 -23.26 -13.03 -20.02
CA PRO A 222 -24.36 -12.71 -20.91
C PRO A 222 -25.03 -13.98 -21.47
N SER A 223 -26.34 -13.92 -21.74
CA SER A 223 -27.10 -15.08 -22.27
C SER A 223 -26.71 -15.47 -23.70
N ASP A 224 -26.11 -14.54 -24.45
CA ASP A 224 -25.59 -14.68 -25.81
C ASP A 224 -24.12 -15.13 -25.85
N ILE A 225 -23.51 -15.45 -24.69
CA ILE A 225 -22.13 -15.96 -24.64
C ILE A 225 -22.04 -17.33 -25.34
N THR A 226 -21.12 -17.43 -26.29
CA THR A 226 -20.79 -18.69 -26.98
C THR A 226 -19.54 -19.33 -26.39
N ASP A 227 -18.54 -18.51 -26.06
CA ASP A 227 -17.31 -18.99 -25.42
C ASP A 227 -16.63 -17.89 -24.59
N VAL A 228 -15.83 -18.33 -23.63
CA VAL A 228 -14.89 -17.49 -22.86
C VAL A 228 -13.54 -18.19 -22.91
N THR A 229 -12.55 -17.60 -23.55
CA THR A 229 -11.22 -18.21 -23.71
C THR A 229 -10.15 -17.45 -22.96
N MET A 230 -9.24 -18.14 -22.28
CA MET A 230 -7.96 -17.60 -21.81
C MET A 230 -6.84 -18.09 -22.71
N ASP A 231 -6.07 -17.18 -23.30
CA ASP A 231 -4.97 -17.50 -24.22
C ASP A 231 -5.37 -18.47 -25.34
N GLY A 232 -6.61 -18.36 -25.83
CA GLY A 232 -7.20 -19.22 -26.85
C GLY A 232 -7.76 -20.56 -26.36
N ALA A 233 -7.56 -20.92 -25.09
CA ALA A 233 -8.19 -22.09 -24.49
C ALA A 233 -9.55 -21.72 -23.89
N SER A 234 -10.63 -22.36 -24.36
CA SER A 234 -11.97 -22.22 -23.77
C SER A 234 -11.94 -22.51 -22.27
N LEU A 235 -12.72 -21.79 -21.48
CA LEU A 235 -12.93 -21.97 -20.03
C LEU A 235 -14.31 -22.53 -19.72
N LEU A 236 -15.24 -22.52 -20.68
CA LEU A 236 -16.60 -23.00 -20.48
C LEU A 236 -16.65 -24.52 -20.41
N GLY A 237 -17.55 -25.05 -19.56
CA GLY A 237 -17.80 -26.48 -19.42
C GLY A 237 -16.74 -27.26 -18.64
N LYS A 238 -15.71 -26.60 -18.09
CA LYS A 238 -14.64 -27.26 -17.32
C LYS A 238 -14.12 -26.41 -16.17
N LYS A 239 -13.30 -27.05 -15.35
CA LYS A 239 -12.47 -26.39 -14.34
C LYS A 239 -11.07 -26.24 -14.90
N THR A 240 -10.44 -25.11 -14.67
CA THR A 240 -9.11 -24.80 -15.21
C THR A 240 -8.33 -24.02 -14.18
N GLU A 241 -7.12 -24.50 -13.87
CA GLU A 241 -6.14 -23.76 -13.10
C GLU A 241 -5.25 -22.98 -14.07
N ILE A 242 -5.11 -21.68 -13.83
CA ILE A 242 -4.38 -20.75 -14.68
C ILE A 242 -3.27 -20.15 -13.82
N HIS A 243 -2.01 -20.39 -14.20
CA HIS A 243 -0.86 -19.80 -13.53
C HIS A 243 -0.49 -18.49 -14.22
N LEU A 244 -0.99 -17.37 -13.69
CA LEU A 244 -0.77 -16.05 -14.29
C LEU A 244 0.71 -15.64 -14.32
N SER A 245 1.58 -16.27 -13.54
CA SER A 245 3.02 -16.00 -13.56
C SER A 245 3.76 -16.63 -14.75
N GLU A 246 3.12 -17.49 -15.54
CA GLU A 246 3.78 -18.21 -16.64
C GLU A 246 4.06 -17.32 -17.86
N LYS A 247 3.33 -16.22 -18.01
CA LYS A 247 3.51 -15.25 -19.09
C LYS A 247 3.33 -13.83 -18.56
N ASP A 248 4.08 -12.89 -19.12
CA ASP A 248 3.93 -11.47 -18.78
C ASP A 248 2.61 -10.88 -19.31
N GLU A 249 2.04 -11.50 -20.35
CA GLU A 249 0.80 -11.09 -21.00
C GLU A 249 -0.15 -12.27 -21.22
N HIS A 250 -1.42 -12.05 -20.91
CA HIS A 250 -2.53 -12.97 -21.14
C HIS A 250 -3.65 -12.28 -21.90
N THR A 251 -4.45 -13.07 -22.62
CA THR A 251 -5.63 -12.57 -23.34
C THR A 251 -6.88 -13.33 -22.90
N LEU A 252 -7.82 -12.61 -22.29
CA LEU A 252 -9.17 -13.08 -22.03
C LEU A 252 -10.09 -12.61 -23.16
N THR A 253 -10.71 -13.54 -23.89
CA THR A 253 -11.66 -13.21 -24.95
C THR A 253 -13.04 -13.71 -24.59
N LEU A 254 -14.03 -12.82 -24.65
CA LEU A 254 -15.45 -13.16 -24.56
C LEU A 254 -16.05 -13.13 -25.97
N ILE A 255 -16.74 -14.20 -26.35
CA ILE A 255 -17.32 -14.37 -27.69
C ILE A 255 -18.84 -14.51 -27.54
N CYS A 256 -19.61 -13.67 -28.22
CA CYS A 256 -21.07 -13.74 -28.26
C CYS A 256 -21.61 -13.79 -29.70
N SER A 257 -22.82 -14.34 -29.85
CA SER A 257 -23.52 -14.50 -31.13
C SER A 257 -24.93 -13.93 -31.12
#